data_AF-A0A0S4QUN4-F1
#
_entry.id   AF-A0A0S4QUN4-F1
#
_cell.length_a   1.000
_cell.length_b   1.000
_cell.length_c   1.000
_cell.angle_alpha   90.00
_cell.angle_beta   90.00
_cell.angle_gamma   90.00
#
_symmetry.space_group_name_H-M   'P 1'
#
loop_
_entity.id
_entity.type
_entity.pdbx_description
1 polymer ?
#
loop_
_entity_poly.entity_id
_entity_poly.type
_entity_poly.pdbx_seq_one_letter_code
_entity_poly.pdbx_strand_id
1 'polypeptide(L)'
;MSDSFEMKTIKTLLVGAVEYTISSAEVGVATARYVSSGSMVMGAGTICNGRAEGDFSNGFAGQHLIRYYDVNGDLGGEYDWHIESVGDCFLIKWYSRSDEDRLAAKGELVFEGFGFSNSERSIVASYWFAEPVSERIAQALR
;
A
#
# COMPACT_ATOMS: atom_id res chain seq x y z
N MET A 1 13.14 -30.38 10.78
CA MET A 1 11.76 -29.88 10.70
C MET A 1 11.67 -29.11 9.40
N SER A 2 10.93 -29.63 8.41
CA SER A 2 10.65 -28.86 7.20
C SER A 2 9.50 -27.94 7.53
N ASP A 3 9.75 -26.64 7.62
CA ASP A 3 8.66 -25.66 7.65
C ASP A 3 7.84 -25.88 6.38
N SER A 4 6.56 -26.23 6.57
CA SER A 4 5.62 -26.29 5.46
C SER A 4 5.48 -24.88 4.92
N PHE A 5 6.08 -24.61 3.77
CA PHE A 5 5.87 -23.36 3.05
C PHE A 5 4.41 -23.33 2.60
N GLU A 6 3.59 -22.53 3.27
CA GLU A 6 2.22 -22.30 2.82
C GLU A 6 2.26 -21.40 1.58
N MET A 7 1.97 -21.96 0.41
CA MET A 7 1.84 -21.17 -0.80
C MET A 7 0.60 -20.26 -0.69
N LYS A 8 0.83 -18.98 -0.45
CA LYS A 8 -0.23 -17.99 -0.49
C LYS A 8 -0.64 -17.72 -1.93
N THR A 9 -1.84 -18.16 -2.29
CA THR A 9 -2.44 -17.84 -3.61
C THR A 9 -3.16 -16.50 -3.51
N ILE A 10 -2.80 -15.54 -4.36
CA ILE A 10 -3.54 -14.27 -4.51
C ILE A 10 -4.81 -14.57 -5.30
N LYS A 11 -5.98 -14.43 -4.66
CA LYS A 11 -7.30 -14.74 -5.26
C LYS A 11 -8.18 -13.51 -5.44
N THR A 12 -7.66 -12.34 -5.10
CA THR A 12 -8.37 -11.06 -5.10
C THR A 12 -7.78 -10.12 -6.15
N LEU A 13 -8.42 -8.95 -6.33
CA LEU A 13 -7.99 -7.97 -7.33
C LEU A 13 -6.61 -7.38 -6.96
N LEU A 14 -5.66 -7.51 -7.89
CA LEU A 14 -4.39 -6.79 -7.86
C LEU A 14 -4.68 -5.29 -8.08
N VAL A 15 -4.27 -4.46 -7.12
CA VAL A 15 -4.45 -3.02 -7.17
C VAL A 15 -3.38 -2.38 -8.04
N GLY A 16 -2.12 -2.77 -7.88
CA GLY A 16 -1.02 -2.17 -8.63
C GLY A 16 0.36 -2.52 -8.07
N ALA A 17 1.36 -1.88 -8.67
CA ALA A 17 2.75 -1.91 -8.24
C ALA A 17 3.25 -0.48 -8.00
N VAL A 18 4.10 -0.32 -6.99
CA VAL A 18 4.56 0.99 -6.52
C VAL A 18 5.97 0.92 -5.98
N GLU A 19 6.72 1.97 -6.26
CA GLU A 19 7.93 2.31 -5.53
C GLU A 19 7.60 3.38 -4.48
N TYR A 20 7.82 3.09 -3.20
CA TYR A 20 7.83 4.11 -2.14
C TYR A 20 9.25 4.52 -1.83
N THR A 21 9.48 5.82 -1.66
CA THR A 21 10.77 6.37 -1.25
C THR A 21 10.60 7.33 -0.07
N ILE A 22 11.28 7.08 1.04
CA ILE A 22 11.30 7.99 2.19
C ILE A 22 12.05 9.26 1.77
N SER A 23 11.35 10.40 1.79
CA SER A 23 11.85 11.70 1.33
C SER A 23 13.08 12.15 2.11
N SER A 24 14.16 12.49 1.41
CA SER A 24 15.33 13.13 2.02
C SER A 24 15.14 14.61 2.30
N ALA A 25 14.10 15.22 1.73
CA ALA A 25 13.83 16.65 1.84
C ALA A 25 12.82 16.98 2.95
N GLU A 26 11.93 16.04 3.29
CA GLU A 26 10.85 16.25 4.24
C GLU A 26 10.79 15.12 5.26
N VAL A 27 10.81 15.47 6.55
CA VAL A 27 10.70 14.50 7.65
C VAL A 27 9.28 13.93 7.66
N GLY A 28 9.19 12.61 7.81
CA GLY A 28 7.91 11.92 7.92
C GLY A 28 7.14 11.78 6.61
N VAL A 29 7.82 11.92 5.47
CA VAL A 29 7.19 11.81 4.16
C VAL A 29 7.77 10.63 3.40
N ALA A 30 6.91 9.80 2.83
CA ALA A 30 7.24 8.86 1.77
C ALA A 30 6.52 9.26 0.48
N THR A 31 7.26 9.41 -0.61
CA THR A 31 6.68 9.60 -1.94
C THR A 31 6.46 8.26 -2.61
N ALA A 32 5.47 8.19 -3.49
CA ALA A 32 5.10 6.98 -4.20
C ALA A 32 5.14 7.23 -5.71
N ARG A 33 5.66 6.28 -6.48
CA ARG A 33 5.54 6.22 -7.95
C ARG A 33 4.90 4.89 -8.30
N TYR A 34 3.73 4.90 -8.91
CA TYR A 34 2.93 3.68 -9.06
C TYR A 34 2.23 3.57 -10.40
N VAL A 35 1.93 2.32 -10.75
CA VAL A 35 0.96 1.94 -11.78
C VAL A 35 -0.11 1.11 -11.09
N SER A 36 -1.37 1.49 -11.25
CA SER A 36 -2.50 0.81 -10.65
C SER A 36 -3.57 0.48 -11.69
N SER A 37 -4.46 -0.44 -11.33
CA SER A 37 -5.68 -0.72 -12.09
C SER A 37 -6.46 0.57 -12.41
N GLY A 38 -6.52 1.51 -11.46
CA GLY A 38 -7.09 2.85 -11.70
C GLY A 38 -6.28 3.71 -12.68
N SER A 39 -4.94 3.68 -12.60
CA SER A 39 -4.10 4.46 -13.54
C SER A 39 -4.20 3.95 -14.98
N MET A 40 -4.50 2.67 -15.18
CA MET A 40 -4.75 2.11 -16.51
C MET A 40 -6.01 2.68 -17.18
N VAL A 41 -7.01 3.12 -16.41
CA VAL A 41 -8.21 3.77 -16.94
C VAL A 41 -7.91 5.20 -17.39
N MET A 42 -6.97 5.88 -16.74
CA MET A 42 -6.61 7.28 -17.03
C MET A 42 -5.75 7.47 -18.29
N GLY A 43 -5.37 6.39 -18.97
CA GLY A 43 -4.48 6.40 -20.13
C GLY A 43 -3.33 5.40 -19.94
N ALA A 44 -3.30 4.39 -20.81
CA ALA A 44 -2.54 3.16 -20.67
C ALA A 44 -1.10 3.34 -20.12
N GLY A 45 -0.91 3.01 -18.84
CA GLY A 45 0.41 2.92 -18.22
C GLY A 45 1.00 4.22 -17.70
N THR A 46 0.18 5.25 -17.43
CA THR A 46 0.67 6.45 -16.76
C THR A 46 1.22 6.09 -15.38
N ILE A 47 2.49 6.41 -15.15
CA ILE A 47 3.09 6.36 -13.81
C ILE A 47 2.51 7.53 -13.03
N CYS A 48 1.66 7.22 -12.07
CA CYS A 48 1.10 8.19 -11.14
C CYS A 48 2.09 8.43 -9.99
N ASN A 49 1.92 9.58 -9.34
CA ASN A 49 2.61 9.89 -8.11
C ASN A 49 1.62 9.90 -6.95
N GLY A 50 2.09 9.57 -5.76
CA GLY A 50 1.32 9.66 -4.53
C GLY A 50 2.21 10.05 -3.38
N ARG A 51 1.61 10.23 -2.21
CA ARG A 51 2.33 10.66 -1.01
C ARG A 51 1.73 10.00 0.23
N ALA A 52 2.58 9.61 1.16
CA ALA A 52 2.20 9.19 2.49
C ALA A 52 2.93 10.03 3.53
N GLU A 53 2.20 10.49 4.55
CA GLU A 53 2.77 11.19 5.71
C GLU A 53 2.62 10.33 6.96
N GLY A 54 3.72 10.09 7.68
CA GLY A 54 3.79 9.23 8.86
C GLY A 54 5.17 9.26 9.50
N ASP A 55 5.43 8.40 10.48
CA ASP A 55 6.78 8.26 11.05
C ASP A 55 7.56 7.14 10.34
N PHE A 56 8.52 7.53 9.49
CA PHE A 56 9.43 6.62 8.78
C PHE A 56 10.87 6.71 9.30
N SER A 57 11.08 7.25 10.51
CA SER A 57 12.42 7.49 11.07
C SER A 57 13.27 6.20 11.19
N ASN A 58 12.62 5.04 11.35
CA ASN A 58 13.25 3.73 11.43
C ASN A 58 13.16 2.92 10.12
N GLY A 59 12.89 3.59 8.99
CA GLY A 59 12.67 2.94 7.70
C GLY A 59 11.21 2.51 7.51
N PHE A 60 11.00 1.55 6.60
CA PHE A 60 9.67 1.04 6.27
C PHE A 60 9.20 -0.14 7.13
N ALA A 61 10.09 -0.83 7.84
CA ALA A 61 9.69 -1.97 8.67
C ALA A 61 9.07 -1.48 9.97
N GLY A 62 7.95 -2.10 10.37
CA GLY A 62 7.24 -1.78 11.61
C GLY A 62 5.79 -1.38 11.39
N GLN A 63 5.25 -0.65 12.36
CA GLN A 63 3.89 -0.14 12.33
C GLN A 63 3.94 1.37 12.09
N HIS A 64 3.24 1.83 11.06
CA HIS A 64 3.21 3.22 10.66
C HIS A 64 1.76 3.69 10.56
N LEU A 65 1.40 4.70 11.34
CA LEU A 65 0.19 5.47 11.08
C LEU A 65 0.49 6.42 9.93
N ILE A 66 -0.25 6.30 8.83
CA ILE A 66 -0.04 7.12 7.64
C ILE A 66 -1.30 7.83 7.17
N ARG A 67 -1.12 9.06 6.69
CA ARG A 67 -2.09 9.76 5.83
C ARG A 67 -1.68 9.56 4.38
N TYR A 68 -2.55 8.93 3.60
CA TYR A 68 -2.31 8.67 2.18
C TYR A 68 -3.01 9.72 1.31
N TYR A 69 -2.25 10.28 0.37
CA TYR A 69 -2.72 11.26 -0.61
C TYR A 69 -2.61 10.67 -2.02
N ASP A 70 -3.67 10.84 -2.80
CA ASP A 70 -3.78 10.30 -4.15
C ASP A 70 -3.04 11.14 -5.20
N VAL A 71 -3.24 10.82 -6.48
CA VAL A 71 -2.59 11.51 -7.61
C VAL A 71 -2.96 12.99 -7.74
N ASN A 72 -4.12 13.39 -7.21
CA ASN A 72 -4.56 14.78 -7.21
C ASN A 72 -4.07 15.54 -5.97
N GLY A 73 -3.44 14.85 -5.02
CA GLY A 73 -3.06 15.39 -3.73
C GLY A 73 -4.20 15.41 -2.73
N ASP A 74 -5.33 14.78 -3.04
CA ASP A 74 -6.46 14.67 -2.14
C ASP A 74 -6.20 13.57 -1.11
N LEU A 75 -6.65 13.78 0.13
CA LEU A 75 -6.49 12.80 1.20
C LEU A 75 -7.38 11.58 0.93
N GLY A 76 -6.75 10.49 0.45
CA GLY A 76 -7.40 9.22 0.12
C GLY A 76 -7.69 8.33 1.32
N GLY A 77 -7.11 8.61 2.49
CA GLY A 77 -7.47 7.97 3.76
C GLY A 77 -6.33 7.93 4.78
N GLU A 78 -6.69 7.63 6.02
CA GLU A 78 -5.74 7.29 7.09
C GLU A 78 -5.69 5.78 7.31
N TYR A 79 -4.48 5.23 7.39
CA TYR A 79 -4.25 3.79 7.49
C TYR A 79 -3.18 3.47 8.53
N ASP A 80 -3.31 2.29 9.14
CA ASP A 80 -2.21 1.65 9.86
C ASP A 80 -1.51 0.68 8.91
N TRP A 81 -0.27 1.01 8.52
CA TRP A 81 0.60 0.12 7.76
C TRP A 81 1.36 -0.79 8.71
N HIS A 82 1.19 -2.09 8.53
CA HIS A 82 2.00 -3.10 9.19
C HIS A 82 2.92 -3.72 8.15
N ILE A 83 4.21 -3.46 8.29
CA ILE A 83 5.25 -3.92 7.36
C ILE A 83 6.21 -4.83 8.11
N GLU A 84 6.15 -6.12 7.80
CA GLU A 84 6.96 -7.16 8.42
C GLU A 84 8.07 -7.60 7.46
N SER A 85 9.31 -7.65 7.94
CA SER A 85 10.43 -8.24 7.20
C SER A 85 10.36 -9.76 7.27
N VAL A 86 10.36 -10.42 6.11
CA VAL A 86 10.33 -11.88 5.97
C VAL A 86 11.54 -12.32 5.14
N GLY A 87 12.69 -12.52 5.77
CA GLY A 87 13.95 -12.68 5.03
C GLY A 87 14.28 -11.39 4.26
N ASP A 88 14.49 -11.49 2.94
CA ASP A 88 14.89 -10.36 2.08
C ASP A 88 13.70 -9.57 1.48
N CYS A 89 12.49 -9.83 1.96
CA CYS A 89 11.27 -9.21 1.47
C CYS A 89 10.43 -8.61 2.61
N PHE A 90 9.38 -7.88 2.22
CA PHE A 90 8.41 -7.30 3.13
C PHE A 90 7.02 -7.85 2.85
N LEU A 91 6.35 -8.33 3.89
CA LEU A 91 4.91 -8.52 3.90
C LEU A 91 4.27 -7.22 4.39
N ILE A 92 3.34 -6.68 3.61
CA ILE A 92 2.73 -5.38 3.88
C ILE A 92 1.23 -5.55 4.05
N LYS A 93 0.68 -4.94 5.09
CA LYS A 93 -0.76 -4.95 5.39
C LYS A 93 -1.24 -3.54 5.68
N TRP A 94 -2.37 -3.16 5.11
CA TRP A 94 -2.98 -1.85 5.29
C TRP A 94 -4.29 -2.04 6.02
N TYR A 95 -4.36 -1.53 7.24
CA TYR A 95 -5.59 -1.49 8.00
C TYR A 95 -6.22 -0.12 7.86
N SER A 96 -7.48 -0.10 7.48
CA SER A 96 -8.31 1.09 7.63
C SER A 96 -8.44 1.42 9.11
N ARG A 97 -8.50 2.70 9.45
CA ARG A 97 -8.78 3.07 10.84
C ARG A 97 -10.27 3.02 11.16
N SER A 98 -10.60 2.71 12.41
CA SER A 98 -11.99 2.61 12.86
C SER A 98 -12.70 3.97 12.92
N ASP A 99 -11.94 5.05 13.06
CA ASP A 99 -12.41 6.44 13.08
C ASP A 99 -12.39 7.10 11.69
N GLU A 100 -12.03 6.37 10.64
CA GLU A 100 -12.03 6.88 9.27
C GLU A 100 -13.42 6.73 8.62
N ASP A 101 -14.22 7.78 8.71
CA ASP A 101 -15.60 7.80 8.18
C ASP A 101 -15.68 7.75 6.64
N ARG A 102 -14.58 8.05 5.93
CA ARG A 102 -14.53 8.00 4.46
C ARG A 102 -14.37 6.59 3.93
N LEU A 103 -13.89 5.65 4.75
CA LEU A 103 -13.67 4.27 4.36
C LEU A 103 -14.83 3.40 4.80
N ALA A 104 -15.28 2.53 3.89
CA ALA A 104 -16.37 1.59 4.16
C ALA A 104 -15.94 0.44 5.08
N ALA A 105 -14.67 0.03 4.96
CA ALA A 105 -14.02 -0.93 5.85
C ALA A 105 -13.39 -0.12 6.99
N LYS A 106 -13.79 -0.36 8.24
CA LYS A 106 -13.36 0.42 9.42
C LYS A 106 -12.64 -0.49 10.41
N GLY A 107 -11.36 -0.24 10.66
CA GLY A 107 -10.54 -1.11 11.52
C GLY A 107 -10.18 -2.45 10.86
N GLU A 108 -10.48 -2.60 9.57
CA GLU A 108 -10.34 -3.85 8.83
C GLU A 108 -9.11 -3.80 7.93
N LEU A 109 -8.53 -4.98 7.68
CA LEU A 109 -7.49 -5.18 6.69
C LEU A 109 -8.07 -4.93 5.29
N VAL A 110 -7.59 -3.88 4.62
CA VAL A 110 -8.07 -3.48 3.29
C VAL A 110 -7.19 -4.08 2.20
N PHE A 111 -5.87 -3.94 2.37
CA PHE A 111 -4.88 -4.40 1.40
C PHE A 111 -3.85 -5.29 2.05
N GLU A 112 -3.43 -6.28 1.28
CA GLU A 112 -2.19 -7.01 1.51
C GLU A 112 -1.23 -6.71 0.36
N GLY A 113 0.05 -6.87 0.63
CA GLY A 113 1.08 -6.69 -0.36
C GLY A 113 2.36 -7.40 -0.01
N PHE A 114 3.22 -7.42 -1.02
CA PHE A 114 4.54 -7.97 -0.92
C PHE A 114 5.51 -7.07 -1.65
N GLY A 115 6.69 -6.86 -1.07
CA GLY A 115 7.69 -5.98 -1.65
C GLY A 115 9.11 -6.35 -1.30
N PHE A 116 10.03 -5.62 -1.91
CA PHE A 116 11.47 -5.79 -1.73
C PHE A 116 12.12 -4.43 -1.53
N SER A 117 13.21 -4.40 -0.77
CA SER A 117 14.08 -3.22 -0.72
C SER A 117 14.63 -2.91 -2.11
N ASN A 118 14.47 -1.67 -2.56
CA ASN A 118 15.17 -1.13 -3.72
C ASN A 118 16.42 -0.33 -3.30
N SER A 119 16.36 0.29 -2.12
CA SER A 119 17.51 0.90 -1.44
C SER A 119 17.24 0.96 0.07
N GLU A 120 18.16 1.53 0.85
CA GLU A 120 17.95 1.78 2.29
C GLU A 120 16.71 2.65 2.58
N ARG A 121 16.24 3.43 1.60
CA ARG A 121 15.12 4.37 1.74
C ARG A 121 13.98 4.08 0.79
N SER A 122 14.01 2.99 0.03
CA SER A 122 13.01 2.69 -0.99
C SER A 122 12.58 1.23 -0.96
N ILE A 123 11.28 0.99 -1.11
CA ILE A 123 10.70 -0.34 -1.33
C ILE A 123 9.91 -0.35 -2.64
N VAL A 124 9.98 -1.45 -3.37
CA VAL A 124 9.08 -1.73 -4.49
C VAL A 124 8.12 -2.83 -4.06
N ALA A 125 6.83 -2.54 -4.11
CA ALA A 125 5.78 -3.42 -3.62
C ALA A 125 4.64 -3.56 -4.63
N SER A 126 3.91 -4.66 -4.53
CA SER A 126 2.61 -4.84 -5.18
C SER A 126 1.54 -5.10 -4.13
N TYR A 127 0.32 -4.61 -4.39
CA TYR A 127 -0.82 -4.73 -3.48
C TYR A 127 -2.01 -5.39 -4.14
N TRP A 128 -2.78 -6.11 -3.34
CA TRP A 128 -4.09 -6.66 -3.68
C TRP A 128 -5.06 -6.45 -2.52
N PHE A 129 -6.36 -6.52 -2.80
CA PHE A 129 -7.36 -6.47 -1.73
C PHE A 129 -7.25 -7.69 -0.83
N ALA A 130 -7.40 -7.50 0.48
CA ALA A 130 -7.34 -8.62 1.43
C ALA A 130 -8.53 -9.58 1.30
N GLU A 131 -9.70 -9.05 0.96
CA GLU A 131 -10.93 -9.81 0.73
C GLU A 131 -11.46 -9.57 -0.70
N PRO A 132 -12.30 -10.47 -1.24
CA PRO A 132 -12.97 -10.23 -2.51
C PRO A 132 -13.75 -8.92 -2.49
N VAL A 133 -13.45 -8.07 -3.47
CA VAL A 133 -14.07 -6.76 -3.62
C VAL A 133 -15.54 -6.96 -3.99
N SER A 134 -16.47 -6.46 -3.17
CA SER A 134 -17.89 -6.43 -3.57
C SER A 134 -18.05 -5.61 -4.86
N GLU A 135 -19.06 -5.92 -5.70
CA GLU A 135 -19.28 -5.23 -6.98
C GLU A 135 -19.33 -3.70 -6.85
N ARG A 136 -19.75 -3.19 -5.68
CA ARG A 136 -19.84 -1.76 -5.38
C ARG A 136 -18.48 -1.07 -5.28
N ILE A 137 -17.46 -1.71 -4.69
CA ILE A 137 -16.10 -1.15 -4.60
C ILE A 137 -15.38 -1.32 -5.94
N ALA A 138 -15.66 -2.40 -6.67
CA ALA A 138 -15.09 -2.62 -8.00
C ALA A 138 -15.53 -1.56 -9.03
N GLN A 139 -16.72 -0.95 -8.86
CA GLN A 139 -17.18 0.16 -9.70
C GLN A 139 -16.50 1.50 -9.37
N ALA A 140 -16.04 1.72 -8.13
CA ALA A 140 -15.37 2.96 -7.72
C ALA A 140 -13.88 3.01 -8.10
N LEU A 141 -13.32 1.89 -8.56
CA LEU A 141 -11.93 1.76 -9.03
C LEU A 141 -11.81 1.77 -10.57
N ARG A 142 -12.95 1.86 -11.27
CA ARG A 142 -13.06 2.03 -12.72
C ARG A 142 -13.36 3.49 -13.03
#